data_AF-A0A2M8CS26-F1
#
_entry.id   AF-A0A2M8CS26-F1
#
_cell.length_a   1.000
_cell.length_b   1.000
_cell.length_c   1.000
_cell.angle_alpha   90.00
_cell.angle_beta   90.00
_cell.angle_gamma   90.00
#
_symmetry.space_group_name_H-M   'P 1'
#
loop_
_entity.id
_entity.type
_entity.pdbx_description
1 polymer ?
#
loop_
_entity_poly.entity_id
_entity_poly.type
_entity_poly.pdbx_seq_one_letter_code
_entity_poly.pdbx_strand_id
1 'polypeptide(L)' 'MRSFYFTKNTGWDVRRDLFLLTSDRGNLEDLSTRRHTANPAPLLLVGPETALQCFDAVENLTQIAKILGKFFCEPSPRAL' A
#
# COMPACT_ATOMS: atom_id res chain seq x y z
N MET A 1 -7.60 -17.30 21.38
CA MET A 1 -8.52 -16.72 20.38
C MET A 1 -8.26 -15.22 20.36
N ARG A 2 -7.78 -14.64 19.25
CA ARG A 2 -7.49 -13.20 19.17
C ARG A 2 -8.74 -12.46 18.69
N SER A 3 -9.08 -11.37 19.38
CA SER A 3 -10.14 -10.45 18.97
C SER A 3 -9.69 -9.62 17.78
N PHE A 4 -10.57 -9.46 16.78
CA PHE A 4 -10.37 -8.49 15.71
C PHE A 4 -10.91 -7.13 16.16
N TYR A 5 -10.15 -6.07 15.91
CA TYR A 5 -10.67 -4.70 15.99
C TYR A 5 -11.13 -4.30 14.60
N PHE A 6 -12.44 -4.13 14.43
CA PHE A 6 -13.03 -3.64 13.18
C PHE A 6 -13.20 -2.13 13.24
N THR A 7 -12.56 -1.44 12.31
CA THR A 7 -12.86 -0.04 12.00
C THR A 7 -13.44 0.01 10.59
N LYS A 8 -14.65 0.55 10.45
CA LYS A 8 -15.30 0.74 9.15
C LYS A 8 -14.98 2.16 8.66
N ASN A 9 -14.24 2.26 7.56
CA ASN A 9 -14.09 3.53 6.86
C ASN A 9 -15.23 3.68 5.85
N THR A 10 -16.16 4.61 6.08
CA THR A 10 -17.27 4.91 5.17
C THR A 10 -16.96 6.04 4.20
N GLY A 11 -15.81 6.69 4.34
CA GLY A 11 -15.42 7.85 3.54
C GLY A 11 -14.53 7.54 2.35
N TRP A 12 -14.25 6.26 2.08
CA TRP A 12 -13.37 5.83 0.99
C TRP A 12 -14.11 5.81 -0.36
N ASP A 13 -13.60 6.55 -1.36
CA ASP A 13 -14.07 6.53 -2.75
C ASP A 13 -12.97 5.96 -3.66
N VAL A 14 -13.18 4.76 -4.18
CA VAL A 14 -12.23 4.06 -5.07
C VAL A 14 -11.85 4.86 -6.33
N ARG A 15 -12.65 5.84 -6.73
CA ARG A 15 -12.36 6.71 -7.90
C ARG A 15 -11.43 7.87 -7.57
N ARG A 16 -11.18 8.13 -6.29
CA ARG A 16 -10.39 9.30 -5.82
C ARG A 16 -9.26 8.90 -4.87
N ASP A 17 -9.45 7.85 -4.10
CA ASP A 17 -8.54 7.43 -3.05
C ASP A 17 -7.72 6.22 -3.51
N LEU A 18 -6.44 6.20 -3.12
CA LEU A 18 -5.53 5.08 -3.35
C LEU A 18 -5.37 4.29 -2.05
N PHE A 19 -5.68 3.00 -2.10
CA PHE A 19 -5.33 2.02 -1.09
C PHE A 19 -4.11 1.21 -1.56
N LEU A 20 -3.04 1.25 -0.78
CA LEU A 20 -1.80 0.50 -1.02
C LEU A 20 -1.56 -0.42 0.18
N LEU A 21 -1.42 -1.72 -0.10
CA LEU A 21 -1.03 -2.72 0.89
C LEU A 21 0.25 -3.42 0.42
N THR A 22 1.27 -3.41 1.26
CA THR A 22 2.54 -4.08 0.99
C THR A 22 3.13 -4.64 2.27
N SER A 23 4.24 -5.37 2.15
CA SER A 23 5.05 -5.82 3.28
C SER A 23 6.45 -5.22 3.17
N ASP A 24 7.16 -5.10 4.29
CA ASP A 24 8.54 -4.63 4.29
C ASP A 24 9.55 -5.76 4.01
N ARG A 25 9.11 -7.03 3.99
CA ARG A 25 9.96 -8.22 3.79
C ARG A 25 9.15 -9.51 3.58
N GLY A 26 9.84 -10.56 3.11
CA GLY A 26 9.34 -11.93 3.13
C GLY A 26 9.42 -12.59 4.52
N ASN A 27 8.46 -13.48 4.81
CA ASN A 27 8.38 -14.33 5.98
C ASN A 27 7.34 -15.47 5.77
N LEU A 28 6.04 -15.14 5.90
CA LEU A 28 4.97 -16.12 6.04
C LEU A 28 4.67 -16.93 4.77
N GLU A 29 5.22 -16.53 3.64
CA GLU A 29 5.14 -17.28 2.38
C GLU A 29 5.99 -18.56 2.38
N ASP A 30 7.04 -18.64 3.21
CA ASP A 30 7.85 -19.85 3.39
C ASP A 30 7.83 -20.30 4.85
N LEU A 31 6.95 -21.26 5.14
CA LEU A 31 6.79 -21.82 6.48
C LEU A 31 7.86 -22.86 6.85
N SER A 32 8.79 -23.19 5.95
CA SER A 32 9.90 -24.10 6.23
C SER A 32 10.99 -23.47 7.10
N THR A 33 10.99 -22.13 7.22
CA THR A 33 11.95 -21.36 8.01
C THR A 33 11.24 -20.44 9.01
N ARG A 34 11.94 -20.11 10.10
CA ARG A 34 11.52 -19.08 11.08
C ARG A 34 12.20 -17.73 10.85
N ARG A 35 12.96 -17.59 9.76
CA ARG A 35 13.70 -16.37 9.41
C ARG A 35 12.98 -15.64 8.28
N HIS A 36 13.27 -14.35 8.15
CA HIS A 36 12.94 -13.62 6.93
C HIS A 36 13.56 -14.28 5.71
N THR A 37 12.84 -14.22 4.60
CA THR A 37 13.29 -14.72 3.31
C THR A 37 13.74 -13.54 2.44
N ALA A 38 14.40 -13.85 1.32
CA ALA A 38 14.67 -12.89 0.25
C ALA A 38 13.54 -12.86 -0.81
N ASN A 39 12.38 -13.47 -0.52
CA ASN A 39 11.26 -13.43 -1.45
C ASN A 39 10.76 -11.99 -1.62
N PRO A 40 10.32 -11.59 -2.82
CA PRO A 40 9.74 -10.27 -3.05
C PRO A 40 8.55 -10.01 -2.13
N ALA A 41 8.44 -8.79 -1.60
CA ALA A 41 7.25 -8.37 -0.87
C ALA A 41 6.07 -8.16 -1.85
N PRO A 42 4.83 -8.50 -1.46
CA PRO A 42 3.66 -8.22 -2.29
C PRO A 42 3.38 -6.71 -2.34
N LEU A 43 2.80 -6.25 -3.45
CA LEU A 43 2.25 -4.90 -3.60
C LEU A 43 0.83 -5.01 -4.18
N LEU A 44 -0.17 -4.68 -3.38
CA LEU A 44 -1.58 -4.61 -3.79
C LEU A 44 -2.00 -3.14 -3.85
N LEU A 45 -2.57 -2.75 -4.99
CA LEU A 45 -3.04 -1.39 -5.25
C LEU A 45 -4.52 -1.42 -5.63
N VAL A 46 -5.30 -0.52 -5.04
CA VAL A 46 -6.73 -0.31 -5.38
C VAL A 46 -7.00 1.19 -5.41
N GLY A 47 -7.50 1.71 -6.53
CA GLY A 47 -7.75 3.14 -6.69
C GLY A 47 -7.99 3.54 -8.14
N PRO A 48 -7.95 4.84 -8.46
CA PRO A 48 -8.13 5.32 -9.83
C PRO A 48 -6.99 4.88 -10.75
N GLU A 49 -7.33 4.57 -12.01
CA GLU A 49 -6.39 4.06 -13.01
C GLU A 49 -5.15 4.95 -13.18
N THR A 50 -5.33 6.27 -13.16
CA THR A 50 -4.23 7.25 -13.23
C THR A 50 -3.23 7.11 -12.09
N ALA A 51 -3.70 6.75 -10.88
CA ALA A 51 -2.82 6.49 -9.75
C ALA A 51 -2.12 5.13 -9.90
N LEU A 52 -2.83 4.10 -10.39
CA LEU A 52 -2.27 2.77 -10.59
C LEU A 52 -1.12 2.77 -11.60
N GLN A 53 -1.27 3.47 -12.72
CA GLN A 53 -0.25 3.61 -13.78
C GLN A 53 1.08 4.20 -13.27
N CYS A 54 1.04 4.96 -12.17
CA CYS A 54 2.26 5.50 -11.56
C CYS A 54 3.16 4.42 -10.93
N PHE A 55 2.66 3.18 -10.76
CA PHE A 55 3.35 2.07 -10.12
C PHE A 55 3.78 0.95 -11.09
N ASP A 56 3.53 1.07 -12.40
CA ASP A 56 3.79 -0.01 -13.38
C ASP A 56 5.24 -0.51 -13.41
N ALA A 57 6.20 0.36 -13.05
CA ALA A 57 7.64 0.05 -13.02
C ALA A 57 8.23 0.05 -11.59
N VAL A 58 7.41 -0.22 -10.57
CA VAL A 58 7.89 -0.33 -9.19
C VAL A 58 8.51 -1.70 -8.94
N GLU A 59 9.76 -1.68 -8.52
CA GLU A 59 10.58 -2.85 -8.23
C GLU A 59 10.95 -2.95 -6.74
N ASN A 60 10.96 -1.83 -6.02
CA ASN A 60 11.37 -1.80 -4.61
C ASN A 60 10.63 -0.76 -3.76
N LEU A 61 10.68 -0.97 -2.44
CA LEU A 61 9.99 -0.14 -1.44
C LEU A 61 10.41 1.34 -1.46
N THR A 62 11.67 1.64 -1.82
CA THR A 62 12.15 3.02 -1.89
C THR A 62 11.46 3.81 -3.00
N GLN A 63 11.05 3.15 -4.09
CA GLN A 63 10.30 3.79 -5.17
C GLN A 63 8.87 4.12 -4.74
N ILE A 64 8.23 3.28 -3.92
CA ILE A 64 6.87 3.55 -3.39
C ILE A 64 6.85 4.90 -2.67
N ALA A 65 7.79 5.16 -1.77
CA ALA A 65 7.86 6.43 -1.04
C ALA A 65 8.02 7.64 -1.99
N LYS A 66 8.86 7.51 -3.03
CA LYS A 66 9.07 8.56 -4.03
C LYS A 66 7.81 8.86 -4.83
N ILE A 67 7.05 7.83 -5.20
CA ILE A 67 5.80 7.98 -5.94
C ILE A 67 4.74 8.62 -5.04
N LEU A 68 4.56 8.12 -3.81
CA LEU A 68 3.63 8.69 -2.83
C LEU A 68 3.91 10.17 -2.57
N GLY A 69 5.18 10.58 -2.49
CA GLY A 69 5.56 11.99 -2.35
C GLY A 69 5.02 12.91 -3.46
N LYS A 70 4.74 12.38 -4.66
CA LYS A 70 4.13 13.15 -5.76
C LYS A 70 2.62 13.42 -5.53
N PHE A 71 1.94 12.56 -4.77
CA PHE A 71 0.52 12.72 -4.45
C PHE A 71 0.29 13.73 -3.32
N PHE A 72 1.26 13.94 -2.44
CA PHE A 72 1.11 14.78 -1.24
C PHE A 72 1.58 16.25 -1.41
N CYS A 73 1.76 16.74 -2.63
CA CYS A 73 2.20 18.13 -2.88
C CYS A 73 1.07 19.14 -3.16
N GLU A 74 -0.18 18.77 -2.92
CA GLU A 74 -1.30 19.73 -2.79
C GLU A 74 -1.83 19.62 -1.34
N PRO A 75 -1.87 20.71 -0.57
CA PRO A 75 -2.50 20.68 0.74
C PRO A 75 -3.97 20.28 0.56
N SER A 76 -4.40 19.24 1.28
CA SER A 76 -5.80 18.83 1.35
C SER A 76 -6.69 20.06 1.63
N PRO A 77 -7.64 20.42 0.75
CA PRO A 77 -8.59 21.50 1.01
C PRO A 77 -9.63 21.19 2.09
N ARG A 78 -9.47 20.14 2.90
CA ARG A 78 -10.39 19.86 4.01
C ARG A 78 -10.02 20.69 5.24
N ALA A 79 -10.32 21.98 5.15
CA ALA A 79 -10.85 22.74 6.27
C ALA A 79 -12.38 22.65 6.20
N LEU A 80 -12.98 21.78 7.02
CA LEU A 80 -14.32 21.90 7.59
C LEU A 80 -14.36 21.09 8.89
#